data_AF-A0A3A9AGW2-F1
#
_entry.id   AF-A0A3A9AGW2-F1
#
_cell.length_a   1.000
_cell.length_b   1.000
_cell.length_c   1.000
_cell.angle_alpha   90.00
_cell.angle_beta   90.00
_cell.angle_gamma   90.00
#
_symmetry.space_group_name_H-M   'P 1'
#
loop_
_entity.id
_entity.type
_entity.pdbx_description
1 polymer ?
#
loop_
_entity_poly.entity_id
_entity_poly.type
_entity_poly.pdbx_seq_one_letter_code
_entity_poly.pdbx_strand_id
1 'polypeptide(L)' 'MYKVNIRTIKNTDKFIQMVKNSSGSVFLEMPDETLCDLKQNTAALQMLRMINPGELWLDLFLTDAQDSYNFMAYMVGAGA' A
#
# COMPACT_ATOMS: atom_id res chain seq x y z
N MET A 1 4.81 12.10 7.92
CA MET A 1 4.39 10.95 7.10
C MET A 1 5.61 10.17 6.70
N TYR A 2 5.52 8.84 6.67
CA TYR A 2 6.60 7.91 6.34
C TYR A 2 6.41 7.42 4.91
N LYS A 3 7.39 7.65 4.03
CA LYS A 3 7.32 7.21 2.63
C LYS A 3 7.83 5.78 2.51
N VAL A 4 7.05 4.92 1.85
CA VAL A 4 7.41 3.54 1.52
C VAL A 4 7.16 3.31 0.04
N ASN A 5 8.17 2.82 -0.69
CA ASN A 5 8.04 2.47 -2.09
C ASN A 5 7.86 0.95 -2.24
N ILE A 6 6.80 0.52 -2.90
CA ILE A 6 6.49 -0.89 -3.17
C ILE A 6 6.69 -1.15 -4.66
N ARG A 7 7.66 -2.00 -5.00
CA ARG A 7 7.98 -2.35 -6.40
C ARG A 7 7.24 -3.56 -6.94
N THR A 8 6.73 -4.40 -6.05
CA THR A 8 6.01 -5.63 -6.40
C THR A 8 5.07 -6.00 -5.27
N ILE A 9 3.83 -6.36 -5.61
CA ILE A 9 2.84 -6.86 -4.65
C ILE A 9 2.67 -8.35 -4.89
N LYS A 10 3.27 -9.21 -4.05
CA LYS A 10 3.16 -10.67 -4.27
C LYS A 10 1.77 -11.22 -3.97
N ASN A 11 1.06 -10.59 -3.03
CA ASN A 11 -0.30 -10.99 -2.64
C ASN A 11 -1.15 -9.74 -2.39
N THR A 12 -1.94 -9.37 -3.39
CA THR A 12 -2.76 -8.16 -3.36
C THR A 12 -3.80 -8.17 -2.23
N ASP A 13 -4.41 -9.32 -1.92
CA ASP A 13 -5.39 -9.39 -0.83
C ASP A 13 -4.72 -9.19 0.54
N LYS A 14 -3.52 -9.74 0.76
CA LYS A 14 -2.75 -9.47 1.98
C LYS A 14 -2.39 -7.98 2.09
N PHE A 15 -1.96 -7.36 0.99
CA PHE A 15 -1.70 -5.92 0.95
C PHE A 15 -2.96 -5.11 1.33
N ILE A 16 -4.11 -5.42 0.74
CA ILE A 16 -5.38 -4.74 1.03
C ILE A 16 -5.79 -4.92 2.50
N GLN A 17 -5.58 -6.10 3.07
CA GLN A 17 -5.84 -6.34 4.50
C GLN A 17 -4.92 -5.49 5.39
N MET A 18 -3.64 -5.36 5.03
CA MET A 18 -2.71 -4.49 5.76
C MET A 18 -3.15 -3.03 5.72
N VAL A 19 -3.58 -2.52 4.55
CA VAL A 19 -4.12 -1.16 4.43
C VAL A 19 -5.32 -0.96 5.36
N LYS A 20 -6.29 -1.88 5.35
CA LYS A 20 -7.51 -1.78 6.19
C LYS A 20 -7.18 -1.82 7.68
N ASN A 21 -6.24 -2.66 8.08
CA ASN A 21 -5.87 -2.88 9.48
C ASN A 21 -4.78 -1.92 9.99
N SER A 22 -4.26 -1.04 9.13
CA SER A 22 -3.27 -0.03 9.52
C SER A 22 -3.84 0.87 10.61
N SER A 23 -3.02 1.22 11.59
CA SER A 23 -3.44 2.14 12.68
C SER A 23 -3.65 3.56 12.13
N GLY A 24 -2.75 4.01 11.26
CA GLY A 24 -2.86 5.28 10.55
C GLY A 24 -3.61 5.20 9.22
N SER A 25 -3.74 6.34 8.55
CA SER A 25 -4.06 6.41 7.12
C SER A 25 -2.88 5.99 6.26
N VAL A 26 -3.21 5.35 5.13
CA VAL A 26 -2.28 4.90 4.10
C VAL A 26 -2.68 5.57 2.79
N PHE A 27 -1.82 6.46 2.32
CA PHE A 27 -2.05 7.22 1.09
C PHE A 27 -1.24 6.63 -0.05
N LEU A 28 -1.86 6.52 -1.22
CA LEU A 28 -1.19 6.29 -2.49
C LEU A 28 -0.90 7.63 -3.16
N GLU A 29 0.36 7.85 -3.53
CA GLU A 29 0.75 8.95 -4.42
C GLU A 29 0.29 8.64 -5.84
N MET A 30 -0.53 9.53 -6.38
CA MET A 30 -1.03 9.46 -7.75
C MET A 30 -0.04 10.16 -8.70
N PRO A 31 -0.11 9.92 -10.03
CA PRO A 31 0.79 10.55 -11.00
C PRO A 31 0.72 12.09 -11.04
N ASP A 32 -0.38 12.67 -10.56
CA ASP A 32 -0.58 14.12 -10.41
C ASP A 32 -0.11 14.65 -9.03
N GLU A 33 0.67 13.85 -8.31
CA GLU A 33 1.22 14.12 -6.97
C GLU A 33 0.13 14.25 -5.87
N THR A 34 -1.13 13.93 -6.19
CA THR A 34 -2.18 13.91 -5.18
C THR A 34 -2.12 12.65 -4.33
N LEU A 35 -2.65 12.74 -3.10
CA LEU A 35 -2.67 11.63 -2.16
C LEU A 35 -4.08 11.03 -2.06
N CYS A 36 -4.20 9.77 -2.49
CA CYS A 36 -5.43 8.98 -2.38
C CYS A 36 -5.41 8.15 -1.09
N ASP A 37 -6.30 8.44 -0.13
CA ASP A 37 -6.44 7.62 1.09
C ASP A 37 -7.05 6.25 0.73
N LEU A 38 -6.21 5.22 0.74
CA LEU A 38 -6.61 3.87 0.37
C LEU A 38 -7.58 3.24 1.38
N LYS A 39 -7.59 3.71 2.64
CA LYS A 39 -8.55 3.19 3.65
C LYS A 39 -9.97 3.67 3.39
N GLN A 40 -10.10 4.86 2.79
CA GLN A 40 -11.40 5.47 2.49
C GLN A 40 -11.84 5.23 1.04
N ASN A 41 -10.93 4.87 0.14
CA ASN A 41 -11.22 4.71 -1.27
C ASN A 41 -11.33 3.23 -1.68
N THR A 42 -12.55 2.68 -1.56
CA THR A 42 -12.82 1.29 -1.96
C THR A 42 -12.61 1.05 -3.46
N ALA A 43 -12.85 2.05 -4.31
CA ALA A 43 -12.62 1.93 -5.75
C ALA A 43 -11.13 1.75 -6.07
N ALA A 44 -10.25 2.52 -5.42
CA ALA A 44 -8.81 2.37 -5.54
C ALA A 44 -8.34 0.98 -5.09
N LEU A 45 -8.87 0.46 -3.98
CA LEU A 45 -8.56 -0.90 -3.52
C LEU A 45 -9.00 -1.99 -4.52
N GLN A 46 -10.14 -1.81 -5.21
CA GLN A 46 -10.56 -2.76 -6.25
C GLN A 46 -9.69 -2.65 -7.50
N MET A 47 -9.28 -1.44 -7.90
CA MET A 47 -8.35 -1.26 -9.01
C MET A 47 -7.03 -2.00 -8.76
N LEU A 48 -6.49 -1.94 -7.54
CA LEU A 48 -5.26 -2.67 -7.19
C LEU A 48 -5.37 -4.19 -7.40
N ARG A 49 -6.58 -4.79 -7.30
CA ARG A 49 -6.81 -6.21 -7.59
C ARG A 49 -6.81 -6.55 -9.08
N MET A 50 -7.15 -5.57 -9.91
CA MET A 50 -7.28 -5.75 -11.36
C MET A 50 -5.96 -5.53 -12.08
N ILE A 51 -5.00 -4.84 -11.46
CA ILE A 51 -3.71 -4.55 -12.06
C ILE A 51 -2.73 -5.69 -11.78
N ASN A 52 -1.91 -6.03 -12.79
CA ASN A 52 -0.87 -7.05 -12.63
C ASN A 52 0.14 -6.62 -11.54
N PRO A 53 0.24 -7.35 -10.41
CA PRO A 53 1.04 -6.93 -9.27
C PRO A 53 2.56 -6.96 -9.50
N GLY A 54 2.99 -7.62 -10.58
CA GLY A 54 4.39 -7.83 -10.96
C GLY A 54 5.12 -6.61 -11.49
N GLU A 55 4.39 -5.56 -11.91
CA GLU A 55 4.95 -4.39 -12.61
C GLU A 55 4.60 -3.06 -11.93
N LEU A 56 3.96 -3.11 -10.75
CA LEU A 56 3.44 -1.91 -10.11
C LEU A 56 4.43 -1.29 -9.13
N TRP A 57 4.82 -0.06 -9.42
CA TRP A 57 5.56 0.81 -8.50
C TRP A 57 4.56 1.72 -7.80
N LEU A 58 4.38 1.52 -6.50
CA LEU A 58 3.50 2.34 -5.67
C LEU A 58 4.32 3.11 -4.65
N ASP A 59 4.14 4.44 -4.65
CA ASP A 59 4.63 5.28 -3.57
C ASP A 59 3.53 5.48 -2.55
N LEU A 60 3.79 5.02 -1.32
CA LEU A 60 2.87 5.12 -0.21
C LEU A 60 3.36 6.12 0.82
N PHE A 61 2.44 6.91 1.37
CA PHE A 61 2.67 7.73 2.54
C PHE A 61 1.83 7.22 3.71
N LEU A 62 2.49 6.87 4.80
CA LEU A 62 1.86 6.39 6.01
C LEU A 62 1.90 7.45 7.10
N THR A 63 0.84 7.52 7.89
CA THR A 63 0.76 8.46 9.02
C THR A 63 1.28 7.86 10.32
N ASP A 64 1.35 6.53 10.41
CA ASP A 64 1.86 5.80 11.56
C ASP A 64 3.20 5.10 11.24
N ALA A 65 4.12 5.12 12.20
CA ALA A 65 5.46 4.56 12.03
C ALA A 65 5.45 3.02 12.05
N GLN A 66 4.63 2.41 12.89
CA GLN A 66 4.54 0.96 13.02
C GLN A 66 3.98 0.33 11.75
N ASP A 67 2.99 0.98 11.13
CA ASP A 67 2.49 0.56 9.82
C ASP A 67 3.63 0.55 8.78
N SER A 68 4.49 1.58 8.77
CA SER A 68 5.60 1.64 7.81
C SER A 68 6.57 0.46 7.93
N TYR A 69 6.88 0.02 9.16
CA TYR A 69 7.67 -1.19 9.39
C TYR A 69 6.96 -2.46 8.89
N ASN A 70 5.65 -2.58 9.13
CA ASN A 70 4.87 -3.72 8.68
C ASN A 70 4.86 -3.83 7.14
N PHE A 71 4.67 -2.72 6.43
CA PHE A 71 4.74 -2.69 4.96
C PHE A 71 6.14 -3.02 4.43
N MET A 72 7.21 -2.56 5.09
CA MET A 72 8.58 -2.96 4.73
C MET A 72 8.82 -4.45 4.92
N ALA A 73 8.37 -5.03 6.04
CA ALA A 73 8.47 -6.47 6.29
C ALA A 73 7.69 -7.31 5.26
N TYR A 74 6.51 -6.83 4.85
CA TYR A 74 5.73 -7.44 3.78
C TYR A 74 6.50 -7.51 2.46
N MET A 75 7.26 -6.46 2.10
CA MET A 75 8.06 -6.43 0.88
C MET A 75 9.26 -7.40 0.90
N VAL A 76 9.95 -7.50 2.03
CA VAL A 76 11.18 -8.31 2.15
C VAL A 76 10.89 -9.83 2.22
N GLY A 77 9.64 -10.22 2.43
CA GLY A 77 9.23 -11.63 2.36
C GLY A 77 8.79 -12.26 3.67
N ALA A 78 8.46 -11.47 4.71
CA ALA A 78 7.72 -11.98 5.89
C ALA A 78 6.23 -12.27 5.56
N GLY A 79 5.95 -12.65 4.31
CA GLY A 79 4.65 -13.04 3.80
C GLY A 79 4.72 -14.15 2.77
N ALA A 80 5.77 -14.98 2.84
CA ALA A 80 5.73 -16.33 2.32
C ALA A 80 4.73 -17.18 3.14
#